data_AF-A0A7G7MDD3-F1
#
_entry.id   AF-A0A7G7MDD3-F1
#
_cell.length_a   1.000
_cell.length_b   1.000
_cell.length_c   1.000
_cell.angle_alpha   90.00
_cell.angle_beta   90.00
_cell.angle_gamma   90.00
#
_symmetry.space_group_name_H-M   'P 1'
#
loop_
_entity.id
_entity.type
_entity.pdbx_description
1 polymer ?
#
loop_
_entity_poly.entity_id
_entity_poly.type
_entity_poly.pdbx_seq_one_letter_code
_entity_poly.pdbx_strand_id
1 'polypeptide(L)' 'MGDPDAPGLTSPLHFRLADELAPMVEVWERLLTLHLPDRTGRCRTCTQGGTGLPGTAWPCALHGIAELARRRHTRAQGA' A
#
# COMPACT_ATOMS: atom_id res chain seq x y z
N MET A 1 -2.79 21.00 4.96
CA MET A 1 -1.69 20.46 5.78
C MET A 1 -1.63 18.97 5.52
N GLY A 2 -0.54 18.48 4.93
CA GLY A 2 -0.31 17.04 4.76
C GLY A 2 0.34 16.47 6.01
N ASP A 3 -0.12 15.30 6.47
CA ASP A 3 0.40 14.59 7.63
C ASP A 3 1.88 14.20 7.45
N PRO A 4 2.77 14.55 8.40
CA PRO A 4 4.21 14.26 8.30
C PRO A 4 4.59 12.79 8.59
N ASP A 5 3.65 11.94 8.99
CA ASP A 5 3.88 10.54 9.39
C ASP A 5 3.47 9.50 8.33
N ALA A 6 2.97 9.93 7.16
CA ALA A 6 2.52 9.03 6.10
C ALA A 6 3.54 8.97 4.94
N PRO A 7 4.45 7.99 4.87
CA PRO A 7 5.29 7.82 3.70
C PRO A 7 4.44 7.41 2.49
N GLY A 8 4.29 8.35 1.55
CA GLY A 8 4.46 8.04 0.12
C GLY A 8 3.23 7.91 -0.78
N LEU A 9 2.03 8.31 -0.37
CA LEU A 9 0.87 8.35 -1.29
C LEU A 9 0.58 9.74 -1.86
N THR A 10 1.61 10.45 -2.32
CA THR A 10 1.47 11.79 -2.92
C THR A 10 1.51 11.78 -4.45
N SER A 11 1.77 10.62 -5.07
CA SER A 11 1.91 10.50 -6.52
C SER A 11 0.55 10.30 -7.23
N PRO A 12 0.24 11.09 -8.28
CA PRO A 12 -0.93 10.87 -9.14
C PRO A 12 -1.03 9.45 -9.70
N LEU A 13 0.10 8.79 -9.95
CA LEU A 13 0.14 7.40 -10.43
C LEU A 13 -0.35 6.42 -9.37
N HIS A 14 0.01 6.63 -8.09
CA HIS A 14 -0.48 5.78 -6.99
C HIS A 14 -1.99 5.89 -6.83
N PHE A 15 -2.55 7.10 -7.00
CA PHE A 15 -3.99 7.30 -7.00
C PHE A 15 -4.65 6.54 -8.16
N ARG A 16 -4.13 6.61 -9.39
CA ARG A 16 -4.75 5.84 -10.51
C ARG A 16 -4.67 4.34 -10.31
N LEU A 17 -3.51 3.82 -9.89
CA LEU A 17 -3.36 2.39 -9.60
C LEU A 17 -4.34 1.93 -8.52
N ALA A 18 -4.56 2.72 -7.48
CA ALA A 18 -5.53 2.38 -6.45
C ALA A 18 -6.98 2.41 -6.95
N ASP A 19 -7.31 3.19 -7.99
CA ASP A 19 -8.64 3.17 -8.62
C ASP A 19 -8.80 1.88 -9.44
N GLU A 20 -7.78 1.52 -10.22
CA GLU A 20 -7.75 0.28 -11.00
C GLU A 20 -7.76 -0.98 -10.11
N LEU A 21 -7.09 -0.92 -8.96
CA LEU A 21 -7.07 -2.01 -7.98
C LEU A 21 -8.36 -2.10 -7.17
N ALA A 22 -9.14 -1.02 -7.00
CA ALA A 22 -10.34 -1.04 -6.15
C ALA A 22 -11.33 -2.19 -6.45
N PRO A 23 -11.65 -2.56 -7.70
CA PRO A 23 -12.49 -3.72 -7.98
C PRO A 23 -11.78 -5.08 -7.79
N MET A 24 -10.44 -5.11 -7.69
CA MET A 24 -9.64 -6.33 -7.58
C MET A 24 -9.38 -6.70 -6.11
N VAL A 25 -10.44 -7.13 -5.41
CA VAL A 25 -10.46 -7.39 -3.95
C VAL A 25 -9.31 -8.28 -3.49
N GLU A 26 -9.16 -9.43 -4.12
CA GLU A 26 -8.18 -10.45 -3.72
C GLU A 26 -6.74 -9.95 -3.88
N VAL A 27 -6.51 -9.01 -4.81
CA VAL A 27 -5.18 -8.46 -5.09
C VAL A 27 -4.76 -7.52 -3.98
N TRP A 28 -5.58 -6.53 -3.63
CA TRP A 28 -5.22 -5.59 -2.57
C TRP A 28 -5.26 -6.23 -1.18
N GLU A 29 -6.12 -7.22 -0.94
CA GLU A 29 -6.09 -8.00 0.31
C GLU A 29 -4.78 -8.76 0.47
N ARG A 30 -4.31 -9.40 -0.60
CA ARG A 30 -3.03 -10.10 -0.61
C ARG A 30 -1.87 -9.13 -0.39
N LEU A 31 -1.90 -7.96 -1.01
CA LEU A 31 -0.87 -6.92 -0.79
C LEU A 31 -0.84 -6.47 0.67
N LEU A 32 -2.00 -6.21 1.29
CA LEU A 32 -2.09 -5.82 2.70
C LEU A 32 -1.60 -6.92 3.65
N THR A 33 -1.82 -8.19 3.29
CA THR A 33 -1.39 -9.34 4.09
C THR A 33 0.12 -9.59 3.98
N LEU A 34 0.69 -9.38 2.79
CA LEU A 34 2.11 -9.63 2.53
C LEU A 34 2.99 -8.45 2.97
N HIS A 35 2.57 -7.22 2.73
CA HIS A 35 3.34 -6.04 3.07
C HIS A 35 2.99 -5.62 4.49
N LEU A 36 3.80 -6.08 5.46
CA LEU A 36 3.67 -5.78 6.89
C LEU A 36 4.96 -5.12 7.43
N PRO A 37 4.88 -4.38 8.55
CA PRO A 37 6.08 -3.87 9.21
C PRO A 37 6.92 -5.02 9.78
N ASP A 38 8.23 -4.85 9.77
CA ASP A 38 9.17 -5.61 10.58
C ASP A 38 9.42 -4.89 11.93
N ARG A 39 10.27 -5.49 12.78
CA ARG A 39 10.61 -4.90 14.10
C ARG A 39 11.48 -3.63 14.01
N THR A 40 11.95 -3.28 12.82
CA THR A 40 12.86 -2.14 12.56
C THR A 40 12.19 -0.99 11.81
N GLY A 41 10.86 -1.05 11.62
CA GLY A 41 10.11 -0.02 10.89
C GLY A 41 10.26 -0.11 9.37
N ARG A 42 10.58 -1.29 8.83
CA ARG A 42 10.73 -1.55 7.39
C ARG A 42 9.66 -2.52 6.91
N CYS A 43 9.37 -2.52 5.62
CA CYS A 43 8.44 -3.48 5.05
C CYS A 43 9.11 -4.85 4.86
N ARG A 44 8.65 -5.87 5.59
CA ARG A 44 9.23 -7.23 5.57
C ARG A 44 9.41 -7.78 4.15
N THR A 45 8.34 -7.75 3.36
CA THR A 45 8.32 -8.32 2.00
C THR A 45 9.17 -7.52 1.01
N CYS A 46 9.17 -6.19 1.10
CA CYS A 46 10.05 -5.37 0.26
C CYS A 46 11.52 -5.54 0.62
N THR A 47 11.84 -5.81 1.88
CA THR A 47 13.22 -6.02 2.34
C THR A 47 13.70 -7.46 2.25
N GLN A 48 12.82 -8.41 1.91
CA GLN A 48 13.20 -9.80 1.74
C GLN A 48 14.09 -9.95 0.49
N GLY A 49 15.20 -10.67 0.64
CA GLY A 49 16.16 -10.91 -0.43
C GLY A 49 15.46 -11.54 -1.64
N GLY A 50 15.64 -10.95 -2.81
CA GLY A 50 15.01 -11.39 -4.06
C GLY A 50 13.62 -10.78 -4.36
N THR A 51 13.04 -9.97 -3.45
CA THR A 51 11.71 -9.37 -3.66
C THR A 51 11.63 -7.84 -3.50
N GLY A 52 12.73 -7.13 -3.29
CA GLY A 52 12.69 -5.66 -3.34
C GLY A 52 13.95 -4.88 -2.98
N LEU A 53 13.77 -3.55 -2.86
CA LEU A 53 14.81 -2.60 -2.45
C LEU A 53 15.19 -2.84 -0.97
N PRO A 54 16.47 -3.09 -0.67
CA PRO A 54 16.93 -3.23 0.70
C PRO A 54 16.64 -1.94 1.48
N GLY A 55 16.02 -2.08 2.66
CA GLY A 55 15.76 -0.96 3.56
C GLY A 55 14.49 -0.14 3.26
N THR A 56 13.58 -0.63 2.42
CA THR A 56 12.28 0.05 2.19
C THR A 56 11.55 0.34 3.50
N ALA A 57 11.33 1.62 3.80
CA ALA A 57 10.62 2.07 4.99
C ALA A 57 9.17 1.59 4.99
N TRP A 58 8.64 1.39 6.20
CA TRP A 58 7.21 1.14 6.43
C TRP A 58 6.49 2.43 6.84
N PRO A 59 5.25 2.68 6.37
CA PRO A 59 4.55 1.94 5.32
C PRO A 59 5.19 2.08 3.93
N CYS A 60 5.20 0.99 3.16
CA CYS A 60 5.71 1.01 1.80
C CYS A 60 4.63 1.47 0.80
N ALA A 61 5.05 1.93 -0.38
CA ALA A 61 4.11 2.41 -1.41
C ALA A 61 3.06 1.35 -1.80
N LEU A 62 3.42 0.07 -1.89
CA LEU A 62 2.48 -1.01 -2.21
C LEU A 62 1.40 -1.19 -1.14
N HIS A 63 1.78 -1.10 0.14
CA HIS A 63 0.81 -1.09 1.23
C HIS A 63 -0.12 0.13 1.12
N GLY A 64 0.43 1.31 0.87
CA GLY A 64 -0.35 2.53 0.73
C GLY A 64 -1.34 2.51 -0.45
N ILE A 65 -0.96 1.96 -1.60
CA ILE A 65 -1.83 1.79 -2.77
C ILE A 65 -2.95 0.80 -2.46
N ALA A 66 -2.62 -0.35 -1.86
CA ALA A 66 -3.60 -1.38 -1.50
C ALA A 66 -4.62 -0.87 -0.46
N GLU A 67 -4.14 -0.12 0.53
CA GLU A 67 -4.96 0.50 1.56
C GLU A 67 -5.88 1.59 0.98
N LEU A 68 -5.41 2.35 -0.02
CA LEU A 68 -6.27 3.28 -0.75
C LEU A 68 -7.31 2.57 -1.62
N ALA A 69 -6.93 1.48 -2.31
CA ALA A 69 -7.85 0.68 -3.12
C ALA A 69 -9.01 0.12 -2.26
N ARG A 70 -8.69 -0.43 -1.08
CA ARG A 70 -9.70 -0.88 -0.10
C ARG A 70 -10.68 0.23 0.25
N ARG A 71 -10.19 1.41 0.62
CA ARG A 71 -11.06 2.56 0.97
C ARG A 71 -12.00 2.95 -0.16
N ARG A 72 -11.51 2.95 -1.40
CA ARG A 72 -12.33 3.27 -2.58
C ARG A 72 -13.36 2.20 -2.87
N HIS A 73 -12.99 0.93 -2.74
CA HIS A 73 -13.92 -0.18 -2.84
C HIS A 73 -15.07 -0.05 -1.83
N THR A 74 -14.75 0.16 -0.54
CA THR A 74 -15.77 0.38 0.51
C THR A 74 -16.67 1.57 0.20
N ARG A 75 -16.11 2.68 -0.30
CA ARG A 75 -16.91 3.85 -0.69
C ARG A 75 -17.82 3.57 -1.88
N ALA A 76 -17.38 2.78 -2.85
CA ALA A 76 -18.19 2.40 -4.01
C ALA A 76 -19.31 1.41 -3.66
N GLN A 77 -19.08 0.55 -2.67
CA GLN A 77 -20.05 -0.46 -2.19
C GLN A 77 -21.12 0.12 -1.24
N GLY A 78 -20.85 1.29 -0.63
CA GLY A 78 -21.76 1.97 0.30
C GLY A 78 -22.48 3.18 -0.28
N ALA A 79 -22.41 3.39 -1.60
CA ALA A 79 -23.13 4.42 -2.35
C ALA A 79 -24.27 3.78 -3.14
#